data_AF-A0A956EDI9-F1
#
_entry.id   AF-A0A956EDI9-F1
#
_cell.length_a   1.000
_cell.length_b   1.000
_cell.length_c   1.000
_cell.angle_alpha   90.00
_cell.angle_beta   90.00
_cell.angle_gamma   90.00
#
_symmetry.space_group_name_H-M   'P 1'
#
loop_
_entity.id
_entity.type
_entity.pdbx_description
1 polymer ?
#
loop_
_entity_poly.entity_id
_entity_poly.type
_entity_poly.pdbx_seq_one_letter_code
_entity_poly.pdbx_strand_id
1 'polypeptide(L)'
;MSQPSRTRSLVVFGAKLVVAVVLLTWLVRSSSLDFSVLGRIVDTPLLFAANLSCWLFGSIILATFRWRTLLRAVGAEVGVGRALMLQLTGLFFNLVIPGNVGGDVIKALYVARDQKTDVRGGVLLIVFVERLSGLMGLVGIASIVLLARGPSLWNNASFRPLVSVVLLLGLG
;
A
#
# COMPACT_ATOMS: atom_id res chain seq x y z
N MET A 1 21.63 25.87 12.95
CA MET A 1 20.77 24.69 12.68
C MET A 1 19.69 24.62 13.75
N SER A 2 18.53 25.24 13.51
CA SER A 2 17.42 25.32 14.47
C SER A 2 16.55 24.07 14.42
N GLN A 3 16.48 23.33 15.53
CA GLN A 3 15.63 22.15 15.67
C GLN A 3 14.14 22.52 15.46
N PRO A 4 13.35 21.77 14.66
CA PRO A 4 11.92 22.04 14.55
C PRO A 4 11.23 21.76 15.89
N SER A 5 10.60 22.79 16.46
CA SER A 5 9.91 22.72 17.75
C SER A 5 8.79 21.66 17.74
N ARG A 6 8.80 20.73 18.71
CA ARG A 6 7.79 19.67 18.94
C ARG A 6 6.33 20.15 18.82
N THR A 7 6.05 21.41 19.13
CA THR A 7 4.71 22.01 19.05
C THR A 7 4.11 21.99 17.65
N ARG A 8 4.91 22.14 16.58
CA ARG A 8 4.41 22.15 15.20
C ARG A 8 3.93 20.76 14.76
N SER A 9 4.59 19.68 15.19
CA SER A 9 4.16 18.31 14.85
C SER A 9 2.90 17.90 15.60
N LEU A 10 2.74 18.36 16.84
CA LEU A 10 1.53 18.14 17.67
C LEU A 10 0.30 18.84 17.09
N VAL A 11 0.43 20.10 16.65
CA VAL A 11 -0.67 20.84 16.01
C VAL A 11 -1.08 20.19 14.69
N VAL A 12 -0.12 19.77 13.85
CA VAL A 12 -0.41 19.07 12.59
C VAL A 12 -1.06 17.71 12.85
N PHE A 13 -0.63 16.98 13.89
CA PHE A 13 -1.25 15.71 14.27
C PHE A 13 -2.69 15.92 14.76
N GLY A 14 -2.94 16.89 15.64
CA GLY A 14 -4.27 17.24 16.11
C GLY A 14 -5.20 17.66 14.98
N ALA A 15 -4.73 18.50 14.06
CA ALA A 15 -5.50 18.89 12.87
C ALA A 15 -5.87 17.68 11.99
N LYS A 16 -4.91 16.77 11.71
CA LYS A 16 -5.20 15.52 10.97
C LYS A 16 -6.26 14.67 11.67
N LEU A 17 -6.21 14.59 12.99
CA LEU A 17 -7.16 13.82 13.81
C LEU A 17 -8.56 14.43 13.73
N VAL A 18 -8.68 15.76 13.85
CA VAL A 18 -9.95 16.49 13.68
C VAL A 18 -10.52 16.28 12.28
N VAL A 19 -9.70 16.42 11.23
CA VAL A 19 -10.15 16.15 9.85
C VAL A 19 -10.64 14.71 9.70
N ALA A 20 -9.92 13.73 10.24
CA ALA A 20 -10.34 12.34 10.20
C ALA A 20 -11.70 12.13 10.90
N VAL A 21 -11.90 12.70 12.09
CA VAL A 21 -13.17 12.61 12.83
C VAL A 21 -14.31 13.29 12.08
N VAL A 22 -14.09 14.48 11.52
CA VAL A 22 -15.09 15.21 10.73
C VAL A 22 -15.47 14.40 9.50
N LEU A 23 -14.50 13.86 8.76
CA LEU A 23 -14.76 13.03 7.58
C LEU A 23 -15.49 11.73 7.94
N LEU A 24 -15.11 11.05 9.01
CA LEU A 24 -15.79 9.83 9.47
C LEU A 24 -17.24 10.13 9.90
N THR A 25 -17.45 11.23 10.63
CA THR A 25 -18.80 11.64 11.06
C THR A 25 -19.66 12.03 9.87
N TRP A 26 -19.08 12.73 8.89
CA TRP A 26 -19.74 13.07 7.64
C TRP A 26 -20.08 11.79 6.84
N LEU A 27 -19.15 10.84 6.72
CA LEU A 27 -19.36 9.59 5.99
C LEU A 27 -20.49 8.74 6.59
N VAL A 28 -20.52 8.62 7.92
CA VAL A 28 -21.60 7.91 8.64
C VAL A 28 -22.94 8.60 8.45
N ARG A 29 -22.97 9.94 8.45
CA ARG A 29 -24.20 10.72 8.22
C ARG A 29 -24.64 10.73 6.77
N SER A 30 -23.73 10.50 5.81
CA SER A 30 -24.03 10.55 4.39
C SER A 30 -24.75 9.29 3.86
N SER A 31 -25.22 8.40 4.75
CA SER A 31 -25.99 7.17 4.45
C SER A 31 -25.36 6.25 3.39
N SER A 32 -24.07 6.42 3.10
CA SER A 32 -23.32 5.58 2.15
C SER A 32 -22.81 4.28 2.79
N LEU A 33 -22.90 4.18 4.12
CA LEU A 33 -22.53 3.00 4.89
C LEU A 33 -23.77 2.16 5.15
N ASP A 34 -23.98 1.19 4.27
CA ASP A 34 -25.10 0.26 4.35
C ASP A 34 -24.78 -0.83 5.41
N PHE A 35 -25.19 -0.58 6.67
CA PHE A 35 -24.96 -1.50 7.79
C PHE A 35 -25.64 -2.86 7.59
N SER A 36 -26.56 -2.98 6.64
CA SER A 36 -27.15 -4.26 6.23
C SER A 36 -26.10 -5.25 5.68
N VAL A 37 -25.00 -4.74 5.10
CA VAL A 37 -23.89 -5.57 4.59
C VAL A 37 -23.09 -6.20 5.74
N LEU A 38 -22.98 -5.52 6.88
CA LEU A 38 -22.32 -6.06 8.08
C LEU A 38 -23.11 -7.25 8.66
N GLY A 39 -24.44 -7.27 8.52
CA GLY A 39 -25.26 -8.42 8.89
C GLY A 39 -24.89 -9.70 8.12
N ARG A 40 -24.60 -9.59 6.82
CA ARG A 40 -24.20 -10.75 5.98
C ARG A 40 -22.88 -11.40 6.40
N ILE A 41 -22.00 -10.65 7.06
CA ILE A 41 -20.75 -11.19 7.61
C ILE A 41 -21.04 -12.18 8.75
N VAL A 42 -22.10 -11.92 9.53
CA VAL A 42 -22.54 -12.78 10.63
C VAL A 42 -23.22 -14.05 10.10
N ASP A 43 -23.92 -13.95 8.96
CA ASP A 43 -24.62 -15.09 8.36
C ASP A 43 -23.67 -16.11 7.72
N THR A 44 -22.47 -15.69 7.29
CA THR A 44 -21.52 -16.56 6.56
C THR A 44 -20.07 -16.43 7.07
N PRO A 45 -19.81 -16.73 8.37
CA PRO A 45 -18.51 -16.45 8.99
C PRO A 45 -17.37 -17.25 8.34
N LEU A 46 -17.65 -18.45 7.84
CA LEU A 46 -16.66 -19.30 7.17
C LEU A 46 -16.21 -18.71 5.83
N LEU A 47 -17.14 -18.23 5.01
CA LEU A 47 -16.83 -17.62 3.70
C LEU A 47 -16.10 -16.29 3.88
N PHE A 48 -16.50 -15.51 4.88
CA PHE A 48 -15.78 -14.28 5.23
C PHE A 48 -14.36 -14.58 5.70
N ALA A 49 -14.18 -15.51 6.63
CA ALA A 49 -12.87 -15.93 7.12
C ALA A 49 -11.98 -16.48 6.00
N ALA A 50 -12.53 -17.28 5.09
CA ALA A 50 -11.82 -17.79 3.93
C ALA A 50 -11.36 -16.69 2.98
N ASN A 51 -12.23 -15.73 2.65
CA ASN A 51 -11.88 -14.58 1.82
C ASN A 51 -10.79 -13.71 2.47
N LEU A 52 -10.96 -13.38 3.75
CA LEU A 52 -10.00 -12.59 4.51
C LEU A 52 -8.64 -13.31 4.57
N SER A 53 -8.64 -14.61 4.85
CA SER A 53 -7.42 -15.42 4.88
C SER A 53 -6.76 -15.47 3.51
N CYS A 54 -7.53 -15.75 2.45
CA CYS A 54 -7.02 -15.77 1.08
C CYS A 54 -6.37 -14.43 0.71
N TRP A 55 -7.02 -13.32 1.05
CA TRP A 55 -6.48 -11.99 0.79
C TRP A 55 -5.20 -11.69 1.59
N LEU A 56 -5.21 -11.97 2.90
CA LEU A 56 -4.06 -11.74 3.77
C LEU A 56 -2.86 -12.62 3.40
N PHE A 57 -3.04 -13.94 3.33
CA PHE A 57 -1.95 -14.86 3.02
C PHE A 57 -1.52 -14.74 1.56
N GLY A 58 -2.47 -14.60 0.64
CA GLY A 58 -2.18 -14.42 -0.79
C GLY A 58 -1.34 -13.18 -1.04
N SER A 59 -1.71 -12.04 -0.43
CA SER A 59 -0.94 -10.79 -0.57
C SER A 59 0.47 -10.90 0.02
N ILE A 60 0.63 -11.53 1.19
CA ILE A 60 1.95 -11.72 1.83
C ILE A 60 2.84 -12.63 0.98
N ILE A 61 2.30 -13.74 0.50
CA ILE A 61 3.06 -14.71 -0.32
C ILE A 61 3.48 -14.05 -1.64
N LEU A 62 2.56 -13.40 -2.35
CA LEU A 62 2.86 -12.70 -3.60
C LEU A 62 3.88 -11.59 -3.39
N ALA A 63 3.74 -10.79 -2.33
CA ALA A 63 4.70 -9.74 -1.98
C ALA A 63 6.09 -10.32 -1.69
N THR A 64 6.16 -11.43 -0.97
CA THR A 64 7.42 -12.12 -0.64
C THR A 64 8.14 -12.60 -1.91
N PHE A 65 7.41 -13.25 -2.82
CA PHE A 65 8.00 -13.72 -4.09
C PHE A 65 8.43 -12.56 -4.97
N ARG A 66 7.60 -11.52 -5.10
CA ARG A 66 7.94 -10.31 -5.87
C ARG A 66 9.22 -9.66 -5.34
N TRP A 67 9.29 -9.43 -4.03
CA TRP A 67 10.47 -8.84 -3.38
C TRP A 67 11.73 -9.69 -3.61
N ARG A 68 11.62 -11.01 -3.44
CA ARG A 68 12.73 -11.94 -3.68
C ARG A 68 13.22 -11.89 -5.13
N THR A 69 12.33 -11.81 -6.10
CA THR A 69 12.69 -11.69 -7.52
C THR A 69 13.43 -10.38 -7.79
N LEU A 70 12.99 -9.27 -7.20
CA LEU A 70 13.68 -7.99 -7.34
C LEU A 70 15.07 -8.01 -6.68
N LEU A 71 15.21 -8.64 -5.50
CA LEU A 71 16.50 -8.79 -4.84
C LEU A 71 17.49 -9.58 -5.69
N ARG A 72 17.05 -10.67 -6.30
CA ARG A 72 17.86 -11.46 -7.23
C ARG A 72 18.31 -10.67 -8.44
N ALA A 73 17.47 -9.77 -8.96
CA ALA A 73 17.82 -8.91 -10.09
C ALA A 73 19.01 -7.97 -9.79
N VAL A 74 19.26 -7.67 -8.51
CA VAL A 74 20.39 -6.83 -8.05
C VAL A 74 21.53 -7.67 -7.45
N GLY A 75 21.47 -9.00 -7.60
CA GLY A 75 22.50 -9.92 -7.12
C GLY A 75 22.41 -10.26 -5.63
N ALA A 76 21.34 -9.87 -4.93
CA ALA A 76 21.11 -10.24 -3.54
C ALA A 76 20.30 -11.55 -3.47
N GLU A 77 20.97 -12.66 -3.16
CA GLU A 77 20.31 -13.95 -2.97
C GLU A 77 19.75 -14.11 -1.56
N VAL A 78 18.43 -14.27 -1.46
CA VAL A 78 17.73 -14.50 -0.19
C VAL A 78 16.84 -15.74 -0.31
N GLY A 79 16.91 -16.63 0.68
CA GLY A 79 16.03 -17.80 0.79
C GLY A 79 14.56 -17.41 1.04
N VAL A 80 13.61 -18.26 0.64
CA VAL A 80 12.17 -17.97 0.76
C VAL A 80 11.75 -17.71 2.21
N GLY A 81 12.19 -18.55 3.16
CA GLY A 81 11.85 -18.39 4.57
C GLY A 81 12.37 -17.08 5.17
N ARG A 82 13.59 -16.68 4.82
CA ARG A 82 14.16 -15.39 5.24
C ARG A 82 13.42 -14.22 4.61
N ALA A 83 13.08 -14.31 3.32
CA ALA A 83 12.29 -13.28 2.64
C ALA A 83 10.90 -13.11 3.28
N LEU A 84 10.23 -14.22 3.65
CA LEU A 84 8.94 -14.19 4.32
C LEU A 84 9.04 -13.55 5.71
N MET A 85 10.05 -13.93 6.50
CA MET A 85 10.30 -13.33 7.82
C MET A 85 10.55 -11.82 7.72
N LEU A 86 11.31 -11.39 6.72
CA LEU A 86 11.57 -9.97 6.46
C LEU A 86 10.29 -9.24 6.00
N GLN A 87 9.44 -9.90 5.20
CA GLN A 87 8.15 -9.33 4.77
C GLN A 87 7.20 -9.14 5.95
N LEU A 88 7.12 -10.10 6.86
CA LEU A 88 6.32 -9.99 8.10
C LEU A 88 6.89 -8.91 9.05
N THR A 89 8.21 -8.83 9.16
CA THR A 89 8.90 -7.79 9.93
C THR A 89 8.59 -6.40 9.36
N GLY A 90 8.67 -6.23 8.05
CA GLY A 90 8.32 -5.00 7.37
C GLY A 90 6.85 -4.62 7.59
N LEU A 91 5.95 -5.60 7.53
CA LEU A 91 4.53 -5.38 7.82
C LEU A 91 4.33 -4.86 9.25
N PHE A 92 4.93 -5.53 10.25
CA PHE A 92 4.90 -5.09 11.64
C PHE A 92 5.36 -3.62 11.81
N PHE A 93 6.48 -3.26 11.19
CA PHE A 93 6.96 -1.88 11.26
C PHE A 93 6.07 -0.88 10.52
N ASN A 94 5.39 -1.27 9.44
CA ASN A 94 4.41 -0.41 8.78
C ASN A 94 3.16 -0.16 9.65
N LEU A 95 2.82 -1.08 10.56
CA LEU A 95 1.75 -0.88 11.56
C LEU A 95 2.15 0.12 12.66
N VAL A 96 3.42 0.10 13.08
CA VAL A 96 3.90 0.90 14.22
C VAL A 96 4.45 2.27 13.79
N ILE A 97 5.15 2.33 12.65
CA ILE A 97 5.81 3.54 12.17
C ILE A 97 4.84 4.36 11.31
N PRO A 98 4.48 5.59 11.74
CA PRO A 98 3.66 6.47 10.92
C PRO A 98 4.45 6.86 9.65
N GLY A 99 3.86 6.61 8.49
CA GLY A 99 4.45 6.96 7.19
C GLY A 99 4.47 5.84 6.14
N ASN A 100 3.99 4.63 6.46
CA ASN A 100 3.81 3.47 5.54
C ASN A 100 5.02 3.04 4.69
N VAL A 101 6.19 3.65 4.90
CA VAL A 101 7.45 3.40 4.17
C VAL A 101 8.54 2.85 5.10
N GLY A 102 8.43 3.10 6.41
CA GLY A 102 9.46 2.73 7.39
C GLY A 102 9.75 1.24 7.43
N GLY A 103 8.72 0.38 7.39
CA GLY A 103 8.91 -1.07 7.44
C GLY A 103 9.59 -1.64 6.19
N ASP A 104 9.29 -1.08 5.02
CA ASP A 104 9.93 -1.50 3.77
C ASP A 104 11.39 -1.03 3.66
N VAL A 105 11.74 0.11 4.27
CA VAL A 105 13.14 0.53 4.42
C VAL A 105 13.88 -0.38 5.39
N ILE A 106 13.25 -0.74 6.52
CA ILE A 106 13.87 -1.61 7.53
C ILE A 106 14.18 -3.00 6.94
N LYS A 107 13.23 -3.64 6.24
CA LYS A 107 13.50 -4.95 5.61
C LYS A 107 14.66 -4.87 4.60
N ALA A 108 14.75 -3.79 3.83
CA ALA A 108 15.84 -3.58 2.88
C ALA A 108 17.18 -3.34 3.57
N LEU A 109 17.20 -2.59 4.67
CA LEU A 109 18.40 -2.38 5.50
C LEU A 109 18.91 -3.69 6.10
N TYR A 110 18.02 -4.57 6.58
CA TYR A 110 18.41 -5.89 7.07
C TYR A 110 19.08 -6.72 5.99
N VAL A 111 18.51 -6.75 4.77
CA VAL A 111 19.14 -7.47 3.66
C VAL A 111 20.47 -6.81 3.26
N ALA A 112 20.52 -5.49 3.14
CA ALA A 112 21.73 -4.78 2.74
C ALA A 112 22.90 -5.00 3.73
N ARG A 113 22.62 -5.14 5.03
CA ARG A 113 23.64 -5.45 6.03
C ARG A 113 24.31 -6.81 5.80
N ASP A 114 23.54 -7.80 5.39
CA ASP A 114 23.99 -9.17 5.14
C ASP A 114 24.71 -9.31 3.77
N GLN A 115 24.70 -8.28 2.93
CA GLN A 115 25.28 -8.28 1.58
C GLN A 115 26.58 -7.48 1.47
N LYS A 116 27.35 -7.76 0.41
CA LYS A 116 28.58 -7.04 0.03
C LYS A 116 28.28 -5.56 -0.29
N THR A 117 29.27 -4.69 -0.07
CA THR A 117 29.14 -3.22 -0.16
C THR A 117 28.62 -2.72 -1.51
N ASP A 118 29.01 -3.37 -2.60
CA ASP A 118 28.58 -3.09 -3.97
C ASP A 118 27.08 -3.34 -4.21
N VAL A 119 26.49 -4.32 -3.53
CA VAL A 119 25.07 -4.70 -3.67
C VAL A 119 24.14 -3.86 -2.77
N ARG A 120 24.65 -3.25 -1.70
CA ARG A 120 23.84 -2.54 -0.68
C ARG A 120 23.00 -1.41 -1.23
N GLY A 121 23.59 -0.56 -2.08
CA GLY A 121 22.90 0.58 -2.68
C GLY A 121 21.74 0.12 -3.56
N GLY A 122 21.98 -0.93 -4.34
CA GLY A 122 20.98 -1.58 -5.17
C GLY A 122 19.79 -2.10 -4.35
N VAL A 123 20.03 -2.78 -3.23
CA VAL A 123 18.97 -3.31 -2.35
C VAL A 123 18.05 -2.21 -1.80
N LEU A 124 18.61 -1.04 -1.45
CA LEU A 124 17.82 0.09 -0.96
C LEU A 124 16.96 0.71 -2.06
N LEU A 125 17.46 0.79 -3.29
CA LEU A 125 16.72 1.29 -4.44
C LEU A 125 15.52 0.41 -4.80
N ILE A 126 15.56 -0.89 -4.48
CA ILE A 126 14.43 -1.79 -4.74
C ILE A 126 13.18 -1.33 -3.98
N VAL A 127 13.30 -0.71 -2.80
CA VAL A 127 12.14 -0.17 -2.08
C VAL A 127 11.41 0.88 -2.92
N PHE A 128 12.16 1.72 -3.63
CA PHE A 128 11.59 2.70 -4.55
C PHE A 128 10.95 2.01 -5.76
N VAL A 129 11.66 1.07 -6.39
CA VAL A 129 11.16 0.26 -7.52
C VAL A 129 9.86 -0.47 -7.14
N GLU A 130 9.75 -0.98 -5.92
CA GLU A 130 8.52 -1.61 -5.42
C GLU A 130 7.33 -0.66 -5.43
N ARG A 131 7.55 0.62 -5.13
CA ARG A 131 6.51 1.66 -5.16
C ARG A 131 6.12 2.05 -6.56
N LEU A 132 7.09 2.26 -7.46
CA LEU A 132 6.77 2.53 -8.86
C LEU A 132 6.05 1.35 -9.48
N SER A 133 6.53 0.13 -9.27
CA SER A 133 5.88 -1.08 -9.78
C SER A 133 4.44 -1.21 -9.28
N GLY A 134 4.18 -0.92 -8.00
CA GLY A 134 2.82 -0.91 -7.46
C GLY A 134 1.93 0.18 -8.07
N LEU A 135 2.47 1.40 -8.24
CA LEU A 135 1.76 2.51 -8.86
C LEU A 135 1.45 2.24 -10.34
N MET A 136 2.44 1.76 -11.10
CA MET A 136 2.28 1.39 -12.50
C MET A 136 1.27 0.25 -12.67
N GLY A 137 1.27 -0.74 -11.76
CA GLY A 137 0.25 -1.78 -11.73
C GLY A 137 -1.15 -1.22 -11.48
N LEU A 138 -1.28 -0.30 -10.53
CA LEU A 138 -2.56 0.35 -10.22
C LEU A 138 -3.08 1.19 -11.40
N VAL A 139 -2.21 2.01 -11.99
CA VAL A 139 -2.54 2.82 -13.19
C VAL A 139 -2.88 1.90 -14.36
N GLY A 140 -2.12 0.82 -14.59
CA GLY A 140 -2.39 -0.15 -15.64
C GLY A 140 -3.78 -0.81 -15.50
N ILE A 141 -4.14 -1.27 -14.30
CA ILE A 141 -5.47 -1.82 -14.03
C ILE A 141 -6.55 -0.76 -14.27
N ALA A 142 -6.34 0.46 -13.77
CA ALA A 142 -7.29 1.56 -13.96
C ALA A 142 -7.48 1.92 -15.45
N SER A 143 -6.40 1.92 -16.23
CA SER A 143 -6.42 2.13 -17.68
C SER A 143 -7.18 1.03 -18.41
N ILE A 144 -7.00 -0.23 -18.03
CA ILE A 144 -7.77 -1.36 -18.60
C ILE A 144 -9.27 -1.18 -18.33
N VAL A 145 -9.64 -0.80 -17.11
CA VAL A 145 -11.04 -0.54 -16.74
C VAL A 145 -11.58 0.65 -17.54
N LEU A 146 -10.78 1.70 -17.75
CA LEU A 146 -11.17 2.84 -18.56
C LEU A 146 -11.40 2.48 -20.03
N LEU A 147 -10.57 1.61 -20.61
CA LEU A 147 -10.79 1.11 -21.97
C LEU A 147 -12.07 0.28 -22.06
N ALA A 148 -12.36 -0.55 -21.04
CA ALA A 148 -13.54 -1.40 -21.03
C ALA A 148 -14.86 -0.65 -20.73
N ARG A 149 -14.81 0.42 -19.92
CA ARG A 149 -16.01 1.09 -19.36
C ARG A 149 -15.96 2.63 -19.46
N GLY A 150 -15.08 3.18 -20.28
CA GLY A 150 -14.81 4.62 -20.37
C GLY A 150 -16.03 5.52 -20.56
N PRO A 151 -16.94 5.21 -21.51
CA PRO A 151 -18.14 6.03 -21.71
C PRO A 151 -19.05 6.10 -20.47
N SER A 152 -19.20 4.97 -19.76
CA SER A 152 -19.99 4.89 -18.53
C SER A 152 -19.34 5.63 -17.35
N LEU A 153 -18.01 5.60 -17.27
CA LEU A 153 -17.26 6.29 -16.20
C LEU A 153 -17.24 7.80 -16.40
N TRP A 154 -17.14 8.28 -17.65
CA TRP A 154 -17.13 9.71 -17.97
C TRP A 154 -18.47 10.41 -17.68
N ASN A 155 -19.57 9.67 -17.84
CA ASN A 155 -20.90 10.22 -17.62
C ASN A 155 -21.18 10.51 -16.14
N ASN A 156 -20.48 9.82 -15.23
CA ASN A 156 -20.61 10.01 -13.80
C ASN A 156 -19.67 11.11 -13.30
N ALA A 157 -20.23 12.22 -12.80
CA ALA A 157 -19.46 13.38 -12.33
C ALA A 157 -18.40 13.03 -11.26
N SER A 158 -18.69 12.05 -10.40
CA SER A 158 -17.79 11.60 -9.33
C SER A 158 -16.51 10.91 -9.84
N PHE A 159 -16.56 10.25 -11.01
CA PHE A 159 -15.41 9.51 -11.55
C PHE A 159 -14.55 10.32 -12.53
N ARG A 160 -15.03 11.47 -13.00
CA ARG A 160 -14.28 12.36 -13.91
C ARG A 160 -12.87 12.73 -13.42
N PRO A 161 -12.64 13.15 -12.16
CA PRO A 161 -11.28 13.47 -11.70
C PRO A 161 -10.37 12.22 -11.72
N LEU A 162 -10.89 11.06 -11.32
CA LEU A 162 -10.16 9.79 -11.38
C LEU A 162 -9.77 9.42 -12.82
N VAL A 163 -10.70 9.54 -13.76
CA VAL A 163 -10.42 9.29 -15.19
C VAL A 163 -9.35 10.24 -15.72
N SER A 164 -9.41 11.53 -15.39
CA SER A 164 -8.40 12.50 -15.83
C SER A 164 -7.00 12.21 -15.29
N VAL A 165 -6.88 11.78 -14.03
CA VAL A 165 -5.59 11.41 -13.43
C VAL A 165 -5.01 10.16 -14.09
N VAL A 166 -5.85 9.15 -14.35
CA VAL A 166 -5.43 7.91 -15.02
C VAL A 166 -4.99 8.19 -16.46
N LEU A 167 -5.70 9.05 -17.19
CA LEU A 167 -5.30 9.46 -18.54
C LEU A 167 -3.97 10.23 -18.54
N LEU A 168 -3.79 11.18 -17.62
CA LEU A 168 -2.54 11.94 -17.50
C LEU A 168 -1.35 11.05 -17.14
N LEU A 169 -1.53 10.12 -16.19
CA LEU A 169 -0.48 9.19 -15.78
C LEU A 169 -0.26 8.03 -16.76
N GLY A 170 -1.25 7.71 -17.59
CA GLY A 170 -1.16 6.66 -18.60
C GLY A 170 -0.59 7.13 -19.94
N LEU A 171 -0.64 8.45 -20.22
CA LEU A 171 -0.13 9.06 -21.45
C LEU A 171 1.27 9.69 -21.28
N GLY A 172 1.74 9.91 -20.05
CA GLY A 172 3.07 10.43 -19.73
C GLY A 172 4.08 9.34 -19.44
#